data_AF-A0A425B314-F1
#
_entry.id   AF-A0A425B314-F1
#
_cell.length_a   1.000
_cell.length_b   1.000
_cell.length_c   1.000
_cell.angle_alpha   90.00
_cell.angle_beta   90.00
_cell.angle_gamma   90.00
#
_symmetry.space_group_name_H-M   'P 1'
#
loop_
_entity.id
_entity.type
_entity.pdbx_description
1 polymer ?
#
loop_
_entity_poly.entity_id
_entity_poly.type
_entity_poly.pdbx_seq_one_letter_code
_entity_poly.pdbx_strand_id
1 'polypeptide(L)'
;MDIKTEEAYRLSFQHIQSHDVLAACRTVANYELSQPRPRGLFSGISAQEYWARYPEPSDVEILESIFSETAEILSKISDDDLNAARIIAAFNFIWGLSQIPKWLYRHEFASSNLSDSAVPLMLLFRAKSRQELKQYEKVEILGCPDSCKFCKSQSGKIYKSSDAPVLPHAHCTHEQGCRCCYLPVI
;
A
#
# COMPACT_ATOMS: atom_id res chain seq x y z
N MET A 1 17.09 -15.99 3.56
CA MET A 1 16.83 -15.34 2.26
C MET A 1 17.96 -15.77 1.33
N ASP A 2 17.66 -16.19 0.10
CA ASP A 2 18.75 -16.51 -0.84
C ASP A 2 19.38 -15.23 -1.41
N ILE A 3 20.58 -15.38 -1.99
CA ILE A 3 21.39 -14.25 -2.48
C ILE A 3 20.65 -13.47 -3.57
N LYS A 4 19.92 -14.15 -4.46
CA LYS A 4 19.20 -13.50 -5.57
C LYS A 4 18.04 -12.64 -5.05
N THR A 5 17.35 -13.12 -4.02
CA THR A 5 16.27 -12.39 -3.35
C THR A 5 16.83 -11.15 -2.67
N GLU A 6 17.95 -11.29 -1.95
CA GLU A 6 18.60 -10.17 -1.25
C GLU A 6 19.07 -9.09 -2.23
N GLU A 7 19.66 -9.49 -3.36
CA GLU A 7 20.09 -8.57 -4.40
C GLU A 7 18.91 -7.82 -5.04
N ALA A 8 17.83 -8.53 -5.39
CA ALA A 8 16.64 -7.92 -5.95
C ALA A 8 15.96 -6.96 -4.95
N TYR A 9 15.92 -7.32 -3.66
CA TYR A 9 15.43 -6.45 -2.59
C TYR A 9 16.27 -5.17 -2.52
N ARG A 10 17.59 -5.29 -2.49
CA ARG A 10 18.50 -4.14 -2.42
C ARG A 10 18.36 -3.22 -3.63
N LEU A 11 18.36 -3.77 -4.84
CA LEU A 11 18.27 -2.99 -6.08
C LEU A 11 16.92 -2.27 -6.20
N SER A 12 15.81 -2.98 -5.98
CA SER A 12 14.48 -2.37 -6.01
C SER A 12 14.32 -1.30 -4.93
N PHE A 13 14.85 -1.52 -3.73
CA PHE A 13 14.85 -0.53 -2.66
C PHE A 13 15.63 0.74 -3.05
N GLN A 14 16.81 0.61 -3.66
CA GLN A 14 17.59 1.75 -4.16
C GLN A 14 16.83 2.56 -5.20
N HIS A 15 16.15 1.90 -6.14
CA HIS A 15 15.30 2.57 -7.12
C HIS A 15 14.13 3.33 -6.49
N ILE A 16 13.49 2.75 -5.46
CA ILE A 16 12.43 3.43 -4.71
C ILE A 16 12.98 4.66 -3.97
N GLN A 17 14.16 4.55 -3.36
CA GLN A 17 14.82 5.69 -2.68
C GLN A 17 15.15 6.83 -3.65
N SER A 18 15.42 6.52 -4.92
CA SER A 18 15.63 7.53 -5.97
C SER A 18 14.34 7.95 -6.68
N HIS A 19 13.16 7.55 -6.18
CA HIS A 19 11.84 7.79 -6.78
C HIS A 19 11.68 7.23 -8.21
N ASP A 20 12.52 6.28 -8.63
CA ASP A 20 12.38 5.57 -9.91
C ASP A 20 11.54 4.30 -9.73
N VAL A 21 10.23 4.52 -9.58
CA VAL A 21 9.27 3.44 -9.32
C VAL A 21 9.19 2.44 -10.47
N LEU A 22 9.42 2.88 -11.71
CA LEU A 22 9.42 2.00 -12.88
C LEU A 22 10.63 1.06 -12.89
N ALA A 23 11.82 1.55 -12.55
CA ALA A 23 12.99 0.69 -12.42
C ALA A 23 12.86 -0.29 -11.25
N ALA A 24 12.24 0.12 -10.15
CA ALA A 24 11.91 -0.77 -9.04
C ALA A 24 10.96 -1.90 -9.49
N CYS A 25 9.87 -1.57 -10.18
CA CYS A 25 8.94 -2.56 -10.73
C CYS A 25 9.63 -3.54 -11.70
N ARG A 26 10.45 -3.03 -12.63
CA ARG A 26 11.21 -3.87 -13.57
C ARG A 26 12.17 -4.82 -12.86
N THR A 27 12.80 -4.37 -11.77
CA THR A 27 13.68 -5.21 -10.94
C THR A 27 12.92 -6.39 -10.36
N VAL A 28 11.72 -6.15 -9.82
CA VAL A 28 10.86 -7.21 -9.28
C VAL A 28 10.40 -8.16 -10.38
N ALA A 29 9.94 -7.65 -11.53
CA ALA A 29 9.52 -8.49 -12.64
C ALA A 29 10.64 -9.42 -13.13
N ASN A 30 11.84 -8.88 -13.33
CA ASN A 30 13.01 -9.66 -13.75
C ASN A 30 13.38 -10.73 -12.72
N TYR A 31 13.33 -10.37 -11.43
CA TYR A 31 13.56 -11.32 -10.35
C TYR A 31 12.53 -12.46 -10.40
N GLU A 32 11.25 -12.14 -10.49
CA GLU A 32 10.15 -13.11 -10.51
C GLU A 32 10.24 -14.04 -11.72
N LEU A 33 10.48 -13.50 -12.92
CA LEU A 33 10.69 -14.30 -14.14
C LEU A 33 11.88 -15.26 -14.05
N SER A 34 12.86 -14.97 -13.18
CA SER A 34 14.00 -15.86 -12.95
C SER A 34 13.72 -16.97 -11.93
N GLN A 35 12.59 -16.91 -11.21
CA GLN A 35 12.24 -17.89 -10.19
C GLN A 35 11.64 -19.16 -10.79
N PRO A 36 11.92 -20.34 -10.20
CA PRO A 36 11.24 -21.58 -10.58
C PRO A 36 9.72 -21.52 -10.38
N ARG A 37 9.26 -20.68 -9.45
CA ARG A 37 7.85 -20.46 -9.11
C ARG A 37 7.60 -18.97 -8.85
N PRO A 38 7.38 -18.17 -9.90
CA PRO A 38 7.08 -16.75 -9.74
C PRO A 38 5.72 -16.55 -9.06
N ARG A 39 5.56 -15.42 -8.36
CA ARG A 39 4.26 -14.93 -7.85
C ARG A 39 3.32 -14.58 -9.03
N GLY A 40 2.02 -14.40 -8.76
CA GLY A 40 1.06 -13.91 -9.77
C GLY A 40 0.25 -14.98 -10.53
N LEU A 41 0.34 -16.26 -10.12
CA LEU A 41 -0.37 -17.39 -10.76
C LEU A 41 -1.93 -17.35 -10.63
N PHE A 42 -2.49 -16.38 -9.92
CA PHE A 42 -3.93 -16.33 -9.61
C PHE A 42 -4.75 -15.46 -10.58
N SER A 43 -4.13 -14.93 -11.62
CA SER A 43 -4.72 -13.94 -12.54
C SER A 43 -5.41 -14.57 -13.77
N GLY A 44 -5.47 -15.91 -13.87
CA GLY A 44 -6.00 -16.60 -15.05
C GLY A 44 -5.08 -16.56 -16.28
N ILE A 45 -3.94 -15.86 -16.18
CA ILE A 45 -2.85 -15.84 -17.16
C ILE A 45 -1.61 -16.51 -16.57
N SER A 46 -0.64 -16.85 -17.42
CA SER A 46 0.63 -17.42 -16.95
C SER A 46 1.44 -16.39 -16.17
N ALA A 47 2.26 -16.84 -15.21
CA ALA A 47 3.17 -15.93 -14.51
C ALA A 47 4.12 -15.19 -15.45
N GLN A 48 4.56 -15.85 -16.53
CA GLN A 48 5.38 -15.24 -17.58
C GLN A 48 4.68 -14.06 -18.23
N GLU A 49 3.41 -14.23 -18.60
CA GLU A 49 2.59 -13.19 -19.23
C GLU A 49 2.30 -12.03 -18.27
N TYR A 50 2.00 -12.33 -17.01
CA TYR A 50 1.79 -11.32 -15.98
C TYR A 50 3.03 -10.43 -15.79
N TRP A 51 4.20 -11.03 -15.52
CA TRP A 51 5.42 -10.27 -15.26
C TRP A 51 6.01 -9.59 -16.49
N ALA A 52 5.71 -10.06 -17.70
CA ALA A 52 6.09 -9.37 -18.94
C ALA A 52 5.30 -8.06 -19.16
N ARG A 53 4.08 -7.97 -18.61
CA ARG A 53 3.23 -6.78 -18.70
C ARG A 53 3.40 -5.82 -17.52
N TYR A 54 3.92 -6.31 -16.39
CA TYR A 54 4.11 -5.52 -15.18
C TYR A 54 5.20 -4.44 -15.33
N PRO A 55 5.01 -3.22 -14.78
CA PRO A 55 3.81 -2.73 -14.09
C PRO A 55 2.71 -2.31 -15.08
N GLU A 56 1.44 -2.53 -14.72
CA GLU A 56 0.32 -1.93 -15.45
C GLU A 56 0.16 -0.45 -15.08
N PRO A 57 -0.55 0.36 -15.90
CA PRO A 57 -0.75 1.79 -15.60
C PRO A 57 -1.34 2.05 -14.20
N SER A 58 -2.24 1.17 -13.73
CA SER A 58 -2.82 1.25 -12.39
C SER A 58 -1.78 1.04 -11.26
N ASP A 59 -0.78 0.17 -11.48
CA ASP A 59 0.31 -0.04 -10.52
C ASP A 59 1.17 1.23 -10.38
N VAL A 60 1.44 1.89 -11.51
CA VAL A 60 2.19 3.15 -11.54
C VAL A 60 1.40 4.25 -10.82
N GLU A 61 0.11 4.40 -11.10
CA GLU A 61 -0.74 5.37 -10.40
C GLU A 61 -0.80 5.14 -8.88
N ILE A 62 -0.81 3.89 -8.43
CA ILE A 62 -0.75 3.55 -6.99
C ILE A 62 0.58 4.03 -6.40
N LEU A 63 1.70 3.72 -7.06
CA LEU A 63 3.03 4.11 -6.60
C LEU A 63 3.19 5.64 -6.56
N GLU A 64 2.73 6.35 -7.59
CA GLU A 64 2.73 7.82 -7.62
C GLU A 64 1.85 8.42 -6.51
N SER A 65 0.67 7.83 -6.25
CA SER A 65 -0.22 8.27 -5.16
C SER A 65 0.41 8.08 -3.79
N ILE A 66 1.16 6.99 -3.56
CA ILE A 66 1.91 6.79 -2.31
C ILE A 66 2.87 7.96 -2.05
N PHE A 67 3.59 8.42 -3.07
CA PHE A 67 4.58 9.48 -2.91
C PHE A 67 4.00 10.90 -2.88
N SER A 68 2.86 11.13 -3.53
CA SER A 68 2.29 12.48 -3.70
C SER A 68 1.18 12.82 -2.72
N GLU A 69 0.48 11.83 -2.18
CA GLU A 69 -0.68 12.06 -1.32
C GLU A 69 -0.39 11.80 0.16
N THR A 70 -1.14 12.48 1.03
CA THR A 70 -1.06 12.25 2.47
C THR A 70 -2.44 12.42 3.08
N ALA A 71 -2.91 11.40 3.78
CA ALA A 71 -4.18 11.46 4.48
C ALA A 71 -4.06 12.40 5.69
N GLU A 72 -5.14 13.09 6.02
CA GLU A 72 -5.18 14.07 7.13
C GLU A 72 -4.79 13.45 8.49
N ILE A 73 -5.10 12.17 8.70
CA ILE A 73 -4.66 11.42 9.90
C ILE A 73 -3.14 11.41 10.09
N LEU A 74 -2.37 11.57 9.01
CA LEU A 74 -0.91 11.58 8.99
C LEU A 74 -0.32 13.00 9.00
N SER A 75 -1.14 14.05 9.11
CA SER A 75 -0.71 15.46 9.02
C SER A 75 0.31 15.90 10.08
N LYS A 76 0.48 15.12 11.16
CA LYS A 76 1.42 15.40 12.26
C LYS A 76 2.73 14.61 12.15
N ILE A 77 2.87 13.74 11.15
CA ILE A 77 4.10 12.99 10.92
C ILE A 77 5.13 13.92 10.28
N SER A 78 6.40 13.81 10.69
CA SER A 78 7.48 14.61 10.11
C SER A 78 7.68 14.25 8.62
N ASP A 79 8.19 15.17 7.82
CA ASP A 79 8.43 14.91 6.38
C ASP A 79 9.45 13.77 6.17
N ASP A 80 10.47 13.68 7.02
CA ASP A 80 11.48 12.61 6.98
C ASP A 80 10.86 11.25 7.28
N ASP A 81 10.07 11.15 8.35
CA ASP A 81 9.33 9.95 8.71
C ASP A 81 8.32 9.57 7.63
N LEU A 82 7.59 10.55 7.08
CA LEU A 82 6.63 10.33 6.03
C LEU A 82 7.32 9.81 4.76
N ASN A 83 8.48 10.36 4.40
CA ASN A 83 9.27 9.89 3.26
C ASN A 83 9.76 8.45 3.46
N ALA A 84 10.27 8.12 4.65
CA ALA A 84 10.63 6.74 5.01
C ALA A 84 9.42 5.80 4.89
N ALA A 85 8.25 6.21 5.38
CA ALA A 85 7.03 5.44 5.30
C ALA A 85 6.56 5.22 3.84
N ARG A 86 6.72 6.22 2.97
CA ARG A 86 6.40 6.12 1.53
C ARG A 86 7.29 5.09 0.83
N ILE A 87 8.59 5.12 1.12
CA ILE A 87 9.55 4.12 0.60
C ILE A 87 9.14 2.72 1.04
N ILE A 88 8.79 2.55 2.33
CA ILE A 88 8.35 1.27 2.88
C ILE A 88 7.03 0.81 2.23
N ALA A 89 6.08 1.72 2.05
CA ALA A 89 4.78 1.43 1.42
C ALA A 89 4.94 0.99 -0.04
N ALA A 90 5.77 1.70 -0.82
CA ALA A 90 6.08 1.35 -2.20
C ALA A 90 6.80 0.00 -2.30
N PHE A 91 7.78 -0.25 -1.43
CA PHE A 91 8.47 -1.54 -1.34
C PHE A 91 7.48 -2.67 -1.03
N ASN A 92 6.59 -2.46 -0.06
CA ASN A 92 5.57 -3.43 0.31
C ASN A 92 4.58 -3.72 -0.84
N PHE A 93 4.21 -2.70 -1.61
CA PHE A 93 3.34 -2.85 -2.78
C PHE A 93 3.96 -3.74 -3.86
N ILE A 94 5.16 -3.41 -4.33
CA ILE A 94 5.81 -4.14 -5.43
C ILE A 94 6.17 -5.58 -5.05
N TRP A 95 6.53 -5.80 -3.78
CA TRP A 95 6.89 -7.13 -3.26
C TRP A 95 5.70 -7.90 -2.69
N GLY A 96 4.51 -7.30 -2.60
CA GLY A 96 3.29 -7.96 -2.12
C GLY A 96 3.49 -8.70 -0.79
N LEU A 97 4.23 -8.10 0.15
CA LEU A 97 4.63 -8.79 1.37
C LEU A 97 3.45 -8.88 2.33
N SER A 98 3.25 -10.05 2.95
CA SER A 98 2.25 -10.23 4.00
C SER A 98 2.63 -9.50 5.29
N GLN A 99 3.93 -9.33 5.53
CA GLN A 99 4.49 -8.57 6.63
C GLN A 99 5.70 -7.80 6.12
N ILE A 100 5.78 -6.54 6.51
CA ILE A 100 6.92 -5.70 6.16
C ILE A 100 8.13 -6.17 6.98
N PRO A 101 9.28 -6.45 6.34
CA PRO A 101 10.46 -6.95 7.04
C PRO A 101 11.01 -5.97 8.07
N LYS A 102 11.41 -6.47 9.24
CA LYS A 102 11.96 -5.64 10.33
C LYS A 102 13.18 -4.81 9.91
N TRP A 103 14.03 -5.33 9.04
CA TRP A 103 15.23 -4.63 8.57
C TRP A 103 14.92 -3.38 7.73
N LEU A 104 13.70 -3.27 7.22
CA LEU A 104 13.23 -2.10 6.48
C LEU A 104 12.87 -0.94 7.41
N TYR A 105 12.45 -1.26 8.64
CA TYR A 105 12.25 -0.32 9.73
C TYR A 105 13.58 -0.05 10.45
N ARG A 106 14.50 0.67 9.78
CA ARG A 106 15.64 1.25 10.49
C ARG A 106 15.26 2.52 11.26
N HIS A 107 14.07 3.05 10.99
CA HIS A 107 13.47 4.19 11.66
C HIS A 107 12.39 3.68 12.61
N GLU A 108 12.53 3.96 13.90
CA GLU A 108 11.37 4.04 14.79
C GLU A 108 10.67 5.36 14.45
N PHE A 109 9.37 5.33 14.17
CA PHE A 109 8.62 6.55 13.84
C PHE A 109 8.40 7.38 15.10
N ALA A 110 9.45 8.11 15.51
CA ALA A 110 9.53 8.83 16.77
C ALA A 110 8.41 9.88 16.94
N SER A 111 7.79 10.32 15.85
CA SER A 111 6.73 11.32 15.83
C SER A 111 5.30 10.78 15.98
N SER A 112 5.09 9.47 16.21
CA SER A 112 3.74 8.89 16.23
C SER A 112 3.48 7.90 17.36
N ASN A 113 2.26 7.90 17.90
CA ASN A 113 1.77 6.85 18.81
C ASN A 113 1.30 5.59 18.06
N LEU A 114 1.56 5.51 16.75
CA LEU A 114 1.14 4.42 15.90
C LEU A 114 2.23 3.36 15.83
N SER A 115 1.87 2.10 15.60
CA SER A 115 2.86 1.06 15.34
C SER A 115 3.69 1.39 14.10
N ASP A 116 4.95 0.94 14.03
CA ASP A 116 5.86 1.28 12.91
C ASP A 116 5.29 0.89 11.54
N SER A 117 4.50 -0.18 11.48
CA SER A 117 3.84 -0.62 10.25
C SER A 117 2.62 0.21 9.86
N ALA A 118 2.04 0.99 10.76
CA ALA A 118 0.74 1.64 10.54
C ALA A 118 0.82 2.74 9.48
N VAL A 119 1.84 3.61 9.55
CA VAL A 119 1.99 4.73 8.60
C VAL A 119 2.20 4.23 7.17
N PRO A 120 3.16 3.32 6.88
CA PRO A 120 3.32 2.77 5.54
C PRO A 120 2.07 2.05 5.03
N LEU A 121 1.41 1.25 5.88
CA LEU A 121 0.22 0.51 5.48
C LEU A 121 -0.96 1.46 5.20
N MET A 122 -1.11 2.55 5.95
CA MET A 122 -2.13 3.57 5.69
C MET A 122 -1.91 4.30 4.37
N LEU A 123 -0.66 4.63 4.01
CA LEU A 123 -0.32 5.21 2.71
C LEU A 123 -0.67 4.25 1.56
N LEU A 124 -0.25 3.00 1.68
CA LEU A 124 -0.55 1.96 0.69
C LEU A 124 -2.06 1.73 0.57
N PHE A 125 -2.75 1.61 1.69
CA PHE A 125 -4.19 1.39 1.73
C PHE A 125 -4.95 2.55 1.07
N ARG A 126 -4.55 3.79 1.37
CA ARG A 126 -5.10 4.98 0.70
C ARG A 126 -4.96 4.89 -0.81
N ALA A 127 -3.76 4.66 -1.30
CA ALA A 127 -3.47 4.64 -2.74
C ALA A 127 -4.31 3.56 -3.46
N LYS A 128 -4.43 2.36 -2.88
CA LYS A 128 -5.24 1.27 -3.44
C LYS A 128 -6.74 1.56 -3.39
N SER A 129 -7.24 1.98 -2.24
CA SER A 129 -8.68 2.26 -2.05
C SER A 129 -9.19 3.36 -2.97
N ARG A 130 -8.35 4.34 -3.31
CA ARG A 130 -8.65 5.35 -4.33
C ARG A 130 -8.87 4.75 -5.71
N GLN A 131 -8.08 3.76 -6.11
CA GLN A 131 -8.27 3.07 -7.38
C GLN A 131 -9.55 2.23 -7.38
N GLU A 132 -9.83 1.55 -6.27
CA GLU A 132 -11.07 0.77 -6.10
C GLU A 132 -12.31 1.66 -6.23
N LEU A 133 -12.31 2.86 -5.63
CA LEU A 133 -13.43 3.81 -5.73
C LEU A 133 -13.74 4.25 -7.17
N LYS A 134 -12.77 4.23 -8.09
CA LYS A 134 -13.02 4.56 -9.52
C LYS A 134 -13.81 3.47 -10.24
N GLN A 135 -13.82 2.24 -9.73
CA GLN A 135 -14.40 1.08 -10.41
C GLN A 135 -15.89 0.88 -10.11
N TYR A 136 -16.40 1.52 -9.06
CA TYR A 136 -17.76 1.29 -8.55
C TYR A 136 -18.52 2.61 -8.41
N GLU A 137 -19.82 2.60 -8.68
CA GLU A 137 -20.68 3.78 -8.46
C GLU A 137 -20.96 4.00 -6.97
N LYS A 138 -21.12 2.91 -6.22
CA LYS A 138 -21.44 2.91 -4.80
C LYS A 138 -20.55 1.96 -4.03
N VAL A 139 -20.26 2.34 -2.80
CA VAL A 139 -19.47 1.54 -1.86
C VAL A 139 -20.06 1.58 -0.46
N GLU A 140 -19.90 0.49 0.27
CA GLU A 140 -20.15 0.40 1.70
C GLU A 140 -18.82 0.51 2.47
N ILE A 141 -18.79 1.21 3.60
CA ILE A 141 -17.64 1.14 4.50
C ILE A 141 -17.77 -0.11 5.38
N LEU A 142 -16.76 -0.98 5.33
CA LEU A 142 -16.59 -2.06 6.28
C LEU A 142 -15.56 -1.65 7.36
N GLY A 143 -16.01 -1.56 8.60
CA GLY A 143 -15.13 -1.41 9.75
C GLY A 143 -14.35 -2.69 10.04
N CYS A 144 -13.07 -2.59 10.40
CA CYS A 144 -12.35 -3.77 10.91
C CYS A 144 -12.99 -4.26 12.23
N PRO A 145 -12.87 -5.55 12.59
CA PRO A 145 -13.58 -6.11 13.76
C PRO A 145 -13.33 -5.37 15.07
N ASP A 146 -12.10 -4.92 15.28
CA ASP A 146 -11.60 -4.15 16.43
C ASP A 146 -11.58 -2.63 16.19
N SER A 147 -12.30 -2.15 15.18
CA SER A 147 -12.32 -0.72 14.81
C SER A 147 -12.69 0.20 15.98
N CYS A 148 -12.11 1.41 15.97
CA CYS A 148 -12.40 2.44 16.96
C CYS A 148 -13.88 2.89 16.91
N LYS A 149 -14.34 3.58 17.96
CA LYS A 149 -15.74 4.05 18.06
C LYS A 149 -16.18 4.89 16.86
N PHE A 150 -15.29 5.74 16.34
CA PHE A 150 -15.58 6.55 15.16
C PHE A 150 -15.79 5.66 13.92
N CYS A 151 -14.84 4.78 13.62
CA CYS A 151 -14.94 3.87 12.47
C CYS A 151 -16.16 2.95 12.55
N LYS A 152 -16.52 2.47 13.75
CA LYS A 152 -17.75 1.69 13.96
C LYS A 152 -19.02 2.46 13.57
N SER A 153 -19.06 3.78 13.78
CA SER A 153 -20.20 4.60 13.37
C SER A 153 -20.28 4.82 11.85
N GLN A 154 -19.21 4.53 11.12
CA GLN A 154 -19.17 4.57 9.66
C GLN A 154 -19.46 3.22 9.01
N SER A 155 -19.21 2.12 9.73
CA SER A 155 -19.40 0.75 9.21
C SER A 155 -20.86 0.51 8.81
N GLY A 156 -21.08 -0.16 7.68
CA GLY A 156 -22.42 -0.46 7.15
C GLY A 156 -23.07 0.67 6.35
N LYS A 157 -22.45 1.85 6.30
CA LYS A 157 -23.00 2.98 5.53
C LYS A 157 -22.61 2.88 4.07
N ILE A 158 -23.60 3.09 3.20
CA ILE A 158 -23.44 3.10 1.75
C ILE A 158 -23.32 4.55 1.28
N TYR A 159 -22.35 4.79 0.40
CA TYR A 159 -22.07 6.07 -0.22
C TYR A 159 -22.04 5.91 -1.74
N LYS A 160 -22.31 6.99 -2.47
CA LYS A 160 -21.76 7.13 -3.82
C LYS A 160 -20.24 7.22 -3.69
N SER A 161 -19.49 6.61 -4.60
CA SER A 161 -18.03 6.58 -4.51
C SER A 161 -17.41 7.99 -4.51
N SER A 162 -18.03 8.95 -5.20
CA SER A 162 -17.61 10.37 -5.19
C SER A 162 -17.77 11.05 -3.84
N ASP A 163 -18.67 10.54 -2.99
CA ASP A 163 -19.09 11.16 -1.73
C ASP A 163 -18.61 10.34 -0.52
N ALA A 164 -17.92 9.22 -0.77
CA ALA A 164 -17.45 8.32 0.26
C ALA A 164 -16.40 9.02 1.15
N PRO A 165 -16.49 8.91 2.49
CA PRO A 165 -15.47 9.42 3.39
C PRO A 165 -14.11 8.84 3.05
N VAL A 166 -13.08 9.68 3.03
CA VAL A 166 -11.71 9.28 2.75
C VAL A 166 -11.21 8.28 3.80
N LEU A 167 -10.65 7.16 3.33
CA LEU A 167 -9.90 6.21 4.14
C LEU A 167 -8.40 6.31 3.83
N PRO A 168 -7.49 6.21 4.83
CA PRO A 168 -7.77 6.12 6.27
C PRO A 168 -8.46 7.39 6.81
N HIS A 169 -9.42 7.20 7.71
CA HIS A 169 -10.26 8.30 8.18
C HIS A 169 -9.50 9.25 9.11
N ALA A 170 -9.62 10.57 8.89
CA ALA A 170 -8.96 11.61 9.69
C ALA A 170 -9.21 11.46 11.21
N HIS A 171 -10.45 11.14 11.58
CA HIS A 171 -10.89 10.90 12.96
C HIS A 171 -10.69 9.46 13.48
N CYS A 172 -9.95 8.59 12.80
CA CYS A 172 -9.64 7.29 13.35
C CYS A 172 -8.68 7.44 14.55
N THR A 173 -8.96 6.75 15.65
CA THR A 173 -8.14 6.77 16.87
C THR A 173 -7.56 5.40 17.20
N HIS A 174 -7.52 4.48 16.24
CA HIS A 174 -7.00 3.14 16.47
C HIS A 174 -5.46 3.16 16.45
N GLU A 175 -4.81 2.49 17.41
CA GLU A 175 -3.34 2.49 17.57
C GLU A 175 -2.58 1.91 16.35
N GLN A 176 -3.21 0.95 15.67
CA GLN A 176 -2.69 0.36 14.42
C GLN A 176 -3.07 1.16 13.15
N GLY A 177 -3.63 2.36 13.30
CA GLY A 177 -4.18 3.13 12.19
C GLY A 177 -5.54 2.61 11.69
N CYS A 178 -6.11 3.32 10.72
CA CYS A 178 -7.39 2.96 10.14
C CYS A 178 -7.23 1.78 9.16
N ARG A 179 -7.91 0.66 9.47
CA ARG A 179 -7.90 -0.58 8.67
C ARG A 179 -9.29 -0.90 8.09
N CYS A 180 -10.16 0.11 8.02
CA CYS A 180 -11.47 -0.02 7.37
C CYS A 180 -11.29 -0.08 5.86
N CYS A 181 -12.24 -0.68 5.15
CA CYS A 181 -12.20 -0.75 3.68
C CYS A 181 -13.53 -0.36 3.03
N TYR A 182 -13.46 -0.07 1.74
CA TYR A 182 -14.63 0.05 0.88
C TYR A 182 -15.00 -1.35 0.36
N LEU A 183 -16.28 -1.68 0.39
CA LEU A 183 -16.83 -2.83 -0.29
C LEU A 183 -17.69 -2.35 -1.46
N PRO A 184 -17.57 -2.94 -2.66
CA PRO A 184 -18.44 -2.60 -3.76
C PRO A 184 -19.89 -2.99 -3.46
N VAL A 185 -20.82 -2.09 -3.78
CA VAL A 185 -22.26 -2.38 -3.77
C VAL A 185 -22.69 -2.59 -5.21
N ILE A 186 -23.08 -3.83 -5.54
CA ILE A 186 -23.51 -4.27 -6.89
C ILE A 186 -25.03 -4.24 -6.97
#